data_AF-A0A7X0MM65-F1
#
_entry.id   AF-A0A7X0MM65-F1
#
_cell.length_a   1.000
_cell.length_b   1.000
_cell.length_c   1.000
_cell.angle_alpha   90.00
_cell.angle_beta   90.00
_cell.angle_gamma   90.00
#
_symmetry.space_group_name_H-M   'P 1'
#
loop_
_entity.id
_entity.type
_entity.pdbx_description
1 polymer ?
#
loop_
_entity_poly.entity_id
_entity_poly.type
_entity_poly.pdbx_seq_one_letter_code
_entity_poly.pdbx_strand_id
1 'polypeptide(L)'
;MLHKFERKYLLVLISITGLAGCLNPDQKRALYNAQLDVFKKTDVYHQVQLSTQHSLRTWISSDLQGVQKLRKSNWKVDDAVFFNQKRDKCYLLLLIQHKDLKASQDEVDILYGTLENEQWTIYFSALPPYLFSRKSADGDNYEPVSLQTLSLLARDKILKNYYKRHRRINDAYVNSAYNDRLKKEQENFLHKK
;
A
#
# COMPACT_ATOMS: atom_id res chain seq x y z
N MET A 1 58.21 -8.46 -52.81
CA MET A 1 57.21 -7.39 -53.04
C MET A 1 55.87 -7.86 -52.46
N LEU A 2 55.42 -7.16 -51.42
CA LEU A 2 54.04 -7.09 -50.86
C LEU A 2 53.36 -8.36 -50.29
N HIS A 3 53.42 -8.43 -48.95
CA HIS A 3 52.50 -9.13 -48.05
C HIS A 3 51.03 -8.70 -48.27
N LYS A 4 50.09 -9.65 -48.24
CA LYS A 4 48.64 -9.38 -48.18
C LYS A 4 48.09 -9.90 -46.85
N PHE A 5 47.61 -8.96 -46.04
CA PHE A 5 47.12 -9.14 -44.68
C PHE A 5 45.87 -10.05 -44.59
N GLU A 6 45.93 -11.05 -43.71
CA GLU A 6 44.76 -11.76 -43.21
C GLU A 6 44.02 -10.88 -42.20
N ARG A 7 42.77 -10.51 -42.50
CA ARG A 7 41.89 -9.81 -41.56
C ARG A 7 41.24 -10.81 -40.61
N LYS A 8 41.73 -10.86 -39.37
CA LYS A 8 41.08 -11.53 -38.24
C LYS A 8 39.87 -10.69 -37.81
N TYR A 9 38.67 -11.27 -37.87
CA TYR A 9 37.46 -10.67 -37.34
C TYR A 9 37.47 -10.75 -35.80
N LEU A 10 37.67 -9.61 -35.15
CA LEU A 10 37.55 -9.46 -33.70
C LEU A 10 36.05 -9.37 -33.35
N LEU A 11 35.48 -10.46 -32.85
CA LEU A 11 34.14 -10.48 -32.25
C LEU A 11 34.18 -9.69 -30.94
N VAL A 12 33.73 -8.43 -30.99
CA VAL A 12 33.50 -7.63 -29.79
C VAL A 12 32.19 -8.11 -29.15
N LEU A 13 32.31 -9.01 -28.18
CA LEU A 13 31.24 -9.33 -27.23
C LEU A 13 31.00 -8.10 -26.35
N ILE A 14 30.06 -7.25 -26.74
CA ILE A 14 29.51 -6.20 -25.88
C ILE A 14 28.69 -6.93 -24.81
N SER A 15 29.33 -7.23 -23.68
CA SER A 15 28.66 -7.67 -22.47
C SER A 15 27.78 -6.51 -21.98
N ILE A 16 26.48 -6.59 -22.31
CA ILE A 16 25.45 -5.75 -21.69
C ILE A 16 25.37 -6.21 -20.23
N THR A 17 26.21 -5.63 -19.39
CA THR A 17 26.06 -5.69 -17.94
C THR A 17 24.76 -4.94 -17.63
N GLY A 18 23.67 -5.71 -17.53
CA GLY A 18 22.40 -5.20 -17.08
C GLY A 18 22.60 -4.52 -15.73
N LEU A 19 22.49 -3.19 -15.73
CA LEU A 19 22.39 -2.39 -14.52
C LEU A 19 21.14 -2.86 -13.76
N ALA A 20 21.32 -3.88 -12.91
CA ALA A 20 20.38 -4.25 -11.88
C ALA A 20 20.41 -3.18 -10.78
N GLY A 21 20.10 -1.94 -11.16
CA GLY A 21 19.97 -0.81 -10.25
C GLY A 21 18.74 -1.05 -9.38
N CYS A 22 18.95 -1.20 -8.07
CA CYS A 22 17.87 -1.08 -7.11
C CYS A 22 17.20 0.29 -7.31
N LEU A 23 15.88 0.31 -7.52
CA LEU A 23 15.12 1.55 -7.58
C LEU A 23 15.28 2.29 -6.24
N ASN A 24 15.71 3.55 -6.30
CA ASN A 24 15.71 4.40 -5.12
C ASN A 24 14.25 4.75 -4.72
N PRO A 25 14.02 5.25 -3.49
CA PRO A 25 12.66 5.55 -3.01
C PRO A 25 11.87 6.47 -3.94
N ASP A 26 12.49 7.53 -4.46
CA ASP A 26 11.80 8.51 -5.32
C ASP A 26 11.40 7.93 -6.68
N GLN A 27 12.25 7.07 -7.26
CA GLN A 27 11.91 6.32 -8.47
C GLN A 27 10.75 5.35 -8.23
N LYS A 28 10.68 4.69 -7.06
CA LYS A 28 9.55 3.83 -6.70
C LYS A 28 8.25 4.62 -6.55
N ARG A 29 8.31 5.81 -5.93
CA ARG A 29 7.17 6.73 -5.82
C ARG A 29 6.69 7.19 -7.19
N ALA A 30 7.59 7.66 -8.05
CA ALA A 30 7.25 8.12 -9.40
C ALA A 30 6.64 7.00 -10.24
N LEU A 31 7.23 5.79 -10.20
CA LEU A 31 6.70 4.61 -10.87
C LEU A 31 5.29 4.26 -10.38
N TYR A 32 5.09 4.27 -9.06
CA TYR A 32 3.78 3.97 -8.48
C TYR A 32 2.74 5.05 -8.79
N ASN A 33 3.08 6.33 -8.76
CA ASN A 33 2.15 7.41 -9.10
C ASN A 33 1.68 7.28 -10.55
N ALA A 34 2.60 7.05 -11.49
CA ALA A 34 2.24 6.80 -12.89
C ALA A 34 1.35 5.56 -13.06
N GLN A 35 1.62 4.49 -12.30
CA GLN A 35 0.78 3.29 -12.29
C GLN A 35 -0.61 3.57 -11.69
N LEU A 36 -0.67 4.34 -10.61
CA LEU A 36 -1.90 4.70 -9.92
C LEU A 36 -2.80 5.55 -10.82
N ASP A 37 -2.24 6.47 -11.60
CA ASP A 37 -2.99 7.27 -12.58
C ASP A 37 -3.66 6.41 -13.66
N VAL A 38 -3.05 5.28 -14.02
CA VAL A 38 -3.65 4.27 -14.90
C VAL A 38 -4.73 3.49 -14.15
N PHE A 39 -4.45 3.04 -12.92
CA PHE A 39 -5.42 2.28 -12.12
C PHE A 39 -6.70 3.06 -11.86
N LYS A 40 -6.60 4.35 -11.55
CA LYS A 40 -7.73 5.26 -11.31
C LYS A 40 -8.71 5.38 -12.47
N LYS A 41 -8.37 4.89 -13.67
CA LYS A 41 -9.22 4.88 -14.85
C LYS A 41 -9.92 3.53 -15.09
N THR A 42 -9.76 2.57 -14.18
CA THR A 42 -10.27 1.20 -14.33
C THR A 42 -11.45 0.94 -13.40
N ASP A 43 -12.42 0.16 -13.86
CA ASP A 43 -13.56 -0.25 -13.04
C ASP A 43 -13.13 -1.00 -11.78
N VAL A 44 -12.09 -1.84 -11.90
CA VAL A 44 -11.54 -2.60 -10.76
C VAL A 44 -11.11 -1.67 -9.63
N TYR A 45 -10.44 -0.56 -9.94
CA TYR A 45 -10.06 0.43 -8.93
C TYR A 45 -11.29 1.06 -8.25
N HIS A 46 -12.28 1.46 -9.04
CA HIS A 46 -13.49 2.07 -8.51
C HIS A 46 -14.30 1.09 -7.65
N GLN A 47 -14.41 -0.17 -8.07
CA GLN A 47 -15.06 -1.23 -7.30
C GLN A 47 -14.38 -1.46 -5.94
N VAL A 48 -13.04 -1.50 -5.89
CA VAL A 48 -12.31 -1.63 -4.62
C VAL A 48 -12.57 -0.43 -3.72
N GLN A 49 -12.47 0.79 -4.23
CA GLN A 49 -12.71 2.00 -3.46
C GLN A 49 -14.14 2.07 -2.91
N LEU A 50 -15.14 1.75 -3.75
CA LEU A 50 -16.54 1.69 -3.36
C LEU A 50 -16.79 0.62 -2.29
N SER A 51 -16.27 -0.58 -2.49
CA SER A 51 -16.42 -1.69 -1.54
C SER A 51 -15.77 -1.35 -0.20
N THR A 52 -14.59 -0.74 -0.21
CA THR A 52 -13.89 -0.26 1.00
C THR A 52 -14.70 0.77 1.75
N GLN A 53 -15.22 1.78 1.06
CA GLN A 53 -16.07 2.80 1.69
C GLN A 53 -17.37 2.20 2.24
N HIS A 54 -17.99 1.28 1.51
CA HIS A 54 -19.20 0.59 1.96
C HIS A 54 -18.93 -0.24 3.22
N SER A 55 -17.91 -1.10 3.22
CA SER A 55 -17.52 -1.90 4.38
C SER A 55 -17.25 -1.04 5.61
N LEU A 56 -16.44 0.02 5.47
CA LEU A 56 -16.14 0.93 6.58
C LEU A 56 -17.40 1.61 7.14
N ARG A 57 -18.27 2.12 6.27
CA ARG A 57 -19.54 2.74 6.71
C ARG A 57 -20.41 1.75 7.47
N THR A 58 -20.55 0.52 6.96
CA THR A 58 -21.30 -0.55 7.60
C THR A 58 -20.72 -0.92 8.96
N TRP A 59 -19.40 -1.08 9.08
CA TRP A 59 -18.76 -1.40 10.36
C TRP A 59 -18.90 -0.25 11.37
N ILE A 60 -18.75 1.00 10.93
CA ILE A 60 -18.94 2.18 11.77
C ILE A 60 -20.39 2.25 12.25
N SER A 61 -21.38 2.09 11.37
CA SER A 61 -22.81 2.16 11.75
C SER A 61 -23.22 1.04 12.70
N SER A 62 -22.63 -0.15 12.54
CA SER A 62 -22.84 -1.30 13.43
C SER A 62 -22.05 -1.22 14.74
N ASP A 63 -21.32 -0.12 14.95
CA ASP A 63 -20.55 0.18 16.16
C ASP A 63 -19.51 -0.88 16.54
N LEU A 64 -18.93 -1.56 15.55
CA LEU A 64 -17.93 -2.60 15.79
C LEU A 64 -16.72 -2.01 16.53
N GLN A 65 -16.32 -2.67 17.62
CA GLN A 65 -15.29 -2.20 18.54
C GLN A 65 -14.00 -1.76 17.82
N GLY A 66 -13.55 -2.53 16.82
CA GLY A 66 -12.31 -2.26 16.10
C GLY A 66 -12.30 -0.96 15.26
N VAL A 67 -13.47 -0.39 14.94
CA VAL A 67 -13.58 0.87 14.17
C VAL A 67 -14.17 2.03 14.96
N GLN A 68 -14.50 1.85 16.24
CA GLN A 68 -15.03 2.94 17.08
C GLN A 68 -14.12 4.16 17.13
N LYS A 69 -12.79 3.94 17.08
CA LYS A 69 -11.79 5.02 16.99
C LYS A 69 -12.03 5.98 15.84
N LEU A 70 -12.59 5.52 14.71
CA LEU A 70 -12.86 6.34 13.53
C LEU A 70 -13.92 7.43 13.79
N ARG A 71 -14.84 7.22 14.74
CA ARG A 71 -15.84 8.24 15.11
C ARG A 71 -15.20 9.46 15.80
N LYS A 72 -14.05 9.28 16.43
CA LYS A 72 -13.31 10.32 17.18
C LYS A 72 -12.09 10.86 16.42
N SER A 73 -11.90 10.45 15.17
CA SER A 73 -10.75 10.82 14.34
C SER A 73 -11.20 11.51 13.05
N ASN A 74 -10.29 12.29 12.45
CA ASN A 74 -10.37 12.59 11.03
C ASN A 74 -9.79 11.38 10.29
N TRP A 75 -10.54 10.82 9.34
CA TRP A 75 -10.05 9.68 8.59
C TRP A 75 -10.41 9.76 7.12
N LYS A 76 -9.63 9.10 6.27
CA LYS A 76 -9.94 8.89 4.86
C LYS A 76 -9.33 7.59 4.36
N VAL A 77 -10.02 6.95 3.41
CA VAL A 77 -9.39 5.93 2.57
C VAL A 77 -8.44 6.64 1.63
N ASP A 78 -7.19 6.19 1.59
CA ASP A 78 -6.20 6.74 0.67
C ASP A 78 -6.54 6.37 -0.78
N ASP A 79 -6.15 7.23 -1.72
CA ASP A 79 -6.40 6.94 -3.13
C ASP A 79 -5.50 5.82 -3.69
N ALA A 80 -4.41 5.47 -3.00
CA ALA A 80 -3.50 4.40 -3.39
C ALA A 80 -4.13 3.02 -3.17
N VAL A 81 -4.10 2.21 -4.24
CA VAL A 81 -4.44 0.79 -4.20
C VAL A 81 -3.25 -0.01 -4.71
N PHE A 82 -2.75 -0.94 -3.89
CA PHE A 82 -1.55 -1.71 -4.19
C PHE A 82 -1.93 -3.11 -4.67
N PHE A 83 -2.40 -3.19 -5.92
CA PHE A 83 -2.81 -4.45 -6.53
C PHE A 83 -1.65 -5.44 -6.69
N ASN A 84 -1.93 -6.73 -6.69
CA ASN A 84 -1.07 -7.72 -7.34
C ASN A 84 -1.21 -7.61 -8.88
N GLN A 85 -0.41 -8.37 -9.66
CA GLN A 85 -0.46 -8.29 -11.13
C GLN A 85 -1.83 -8.67 -11.71
N LYS A 86 -2.53 -9.63 -11.09
CA LYS A 86 -3.86 -10.10 -11.52
C LYS A 86 -4.99 -9.12 -11.17
N ARG A 87 -4.73 -8.16 -10.28
CA ARG A 87 -5.71 -7.19 -9.74
C ARG A 87 -6.90 -7.86 -9.06
N ASP A 88 -6.70 -9.05 -8.51
CA ASP A 88 -7.68 -9.77 -7.69
C ASP A 88 -7.38 -9.63 -6.19
N LYS A 89 -6.26 -9.02 -5.82
CA LYS A 89 -5.84 -8.77 -4.43
C LYS A 89 -5.13 -7.43 -4.30
N CYS A 90 -5.27 -6.75 -3.17
CA CYS A 90 -4.59 -5.48 -2.94
C CYS A 90 -4.40 -5.14 -1.45
N TYR A 91 -3.40 -4.28 -1.18
CA TYR A 91 -3.41 -3.48 0.05
C TYR A 91 -4.08 -2.13 -0.19
N LEU A 92 -4.69 -1.63 0.88
CA LEU A 92 -5.34 -0.33 0.98
C LEU A 92 -4.86 0.35 2.26
N LEU A 93 -4.94 1.68 2.29
CA LEU A 93 -4.54 2.48 3.44
C LEU A 93 -5.76 3.23 3.97
N LEU A 94 -6.03 3.07 5.26
CA LEU A 94 -6.98 3.90 6.00
C LEU A 94 -6.18 4.86 6.88
N LEU A 95 -6.20 6.13 6.50
CA LEU A 95 -5.44 7.18 7.18
C LEU A 95 -6.26 7.70 8.35
N ILE A 96 -5.68 7.74 9.55
CA ILE A 96 -6.37 8.11 10.78
C ILE A 96 -5.54 9.17 11.49
N GLN A 97 -6.12 10.35 11.61
CA GLN A 97 -5.61 11.46 12.40
C GLN A 97 -6.50 11.65 13.62
N HIS A 98 -5.99 11.40 14.82
CA HIS A 98 -6.78 11.57 16.05
C HIS A 98 -7.08 13.05 16.31
N LYS A 99 -8.29 13.36 16.80
CA LYS A 99 -8.64 14.75 17.16
C LYS A 99 -8.11 15.17 18.53
N ASP A 100 -7.74 14.21 19.38
CA ASP A 100 -7.16 14.47 20.69
C ASP A 100 -5.75 15.06 20.54
N LEU A 101 -5.53 16.25 21.10
CA LEU A 101 -4.25 16.96 21.06
C LEU A 101 -3.20 16.31 21.98
N LYS A 102 -3.62 15.47 22.94
CA LYS A 102 -2.71 14.71 23.82
C LYS A 102 -2.23 13.40 23.21
N ALA A 103 -2.83 12.95 22.11
CA ALA A 103 -2.35 11.77 21.41
C ALA A 103 -0.95 12.06 20.86
N SER A 104 0.01 11.19 21.18
CA SER A 104 1.41 11.34 20.76
C SER A 104 1.68 10.77 19.35
N GLN A 105 0.71 10.07 18.78
CA GLN A 105 0.84 9.37 17.51
C GLN A 105 -0.46 9.48 16.69
N ASP A 106 -0.29 9.46 15.37
CA ASP A 106 -1.34 9.16 14.40
C ASP A 106 -1.04 7.83 13.70
N GLU A 107 -2.02 7.28 13.01
CA GLU A 107 -1.89 5.93 12.48
C GLU A 107 -2.45 5.76 11.06
N VAL A 108 -1.96 4.72 10.40
CA VAL A 108 -2.50 4.23 9.13
C VAL A 108 -2.79 2.75 9.30
N ASP A 109 -4.08 2.40 9.33
CA ASP A 109 -4.52 1.01 9.30
C ASP A 109 -4.31 0.46 7.88
N ILE A 110 -3.76 -0.75 7.80
CA ILE A 110 -3.54 -1.45 6.53
C ILE A 110 -4.71 -2.39 6.31
N LEU A 111 -5.54 -2.10 5.31
CA LEU A 111 -6.62 -2.99 4.91
C LEU A 111 -6.14 -3.91 3.78
N TYR A 112 -6.80 -5.05 3.65
CA TYR A 112 -6.57 -5.98 2.56
C TYR A 112 -7.86 -6.20 1.77
N GLY A 113 -7.77 -6.16 0.44
CA GLY A 113 -8.88 -6.46 -0.45
C GLY A 113 -8.59 -7.72 -1.25
N THR A 114 -9.60 -8.56 -1.47
CA THR A 114 -9.55 -9.71 -2.37
C THR A 114 -10.86 -9.82 -3.14
N LEU A 115 -10.78 -10.25 -4.39
CA LEU A 115 -11.93 -10.59 -5.21
C LEU A 115 -12.32 -12.03 -4.95
N GLU A 116 -13.50 -12.23 -4.35
CA GLU A 116 -14.09 -13.51 -3.99
C GLU A 116 -15.48 -13.60 -4.59
N ASN A 117 -15.76 -14.63 -5.40
CA ASN A 117 -17.07 -14.82 -6.04
C ASN A 117 -17.55 -13.54 -6.76
N GLU A 118 -16.65 -12.90 -7.52
CA GLU A 118 -16.91 -11.66 -8.27
C GLU A 118 -17.22 -10.42 -7.41
N GLN A 119 -17.02 -10.50 -6.09
CA GLN A 119 -17.22 -9.40 -5.15
C GLN A 119 -15.94 -9.09 -4.38
N TRP A 120 -15.72 -7.81 -4.07
CA TRP A 120 -14.57 -7.39 -3.28
C TRP A 120 -14.86 -7.54 -1.79
N THR A 121 -14.15 -8.45 -1.13
CA THR A 121 -14.13 -8.61 0.32
C THR A 121 -13.00 -7.76 0.91
N ILE A 122 -13.33 -6.93 1.90
CA ILE A 122 -12.39 -6.05 2.59
C ILE A 122 -12.12 -6.57 4.00
N TYR A 123 -10.84 -6.72 4.31
CA TYR A 123 -10.33 -7.20 5.59
C TYR A 123 -9.66 -6.04 6.33
N PHE A 124 -10.10 -5.83 7.56
CA PHE A 124 -9.62 -4.77 8.45
C PHE A 124 -8.64 -5.30 9.50
N SER A 125 -8.91 -6.50 10.02
CA SER A 125 -8.20 -7.05 11.17
C SER A 125 -7.18 -8.08 10.74
N ALA A 126 -5.89 -7.83 11.01
CA ALA A 126 -4.76 -8.79 11.14
C ALA A 126 -3.42 -8.12 10.77
N LEU A 127 -3.47 -7.09 9.93
CA LEU A 127 -2.27 -6.39 9.47
C LEU A 127 -1.90 -5.30 10.48
N PRO A 128 -0.63 -5.23 10.91
CA PRO A 128 -0.22 -4.22 11.88
C PRO A 128 -0.35 -2.81 11.27
N PRO A 129 -0.90 -1.84 12.01
CA PRO A 129 -0.96 -0.47 11.55
C PRO A 129 0.43 0.16 11.49
N TYR A 130 0.56 1.24 10.74
CA TYR A 130 1.73 2.11 10.82
C TYR A 130 1.45 3.27 11.76
N LEU A 131 2.27 3.38 12.81
CA LEU A 131 2.21 4.47 13.77
C LEU A 131 3.23 5.56 13.40
N PHE A 132 2.81 6.81 13.53
CA PHE A 132 3.59 8.00 13.20
C PHE A 132 3.56 8.98 14.36
N SER A 133 4.72 9.25 14.94
CA SER A 133 4.84 10.21 16.04
C SER A 133 4.49 11.62 15.60
N ARG A 134 3.73 12.30 16.45
CA ARG A 134 3.48 13.73 16.33
C ARG A 134 4.63 14.54 16.91
N LYS A 135 4.76 15.78 16.46
CA LYS A 135 5.70 16.73 17.06
C LYS A 135 5.05 17.32 18.30
N SER A 136 5.82 17.47 19.38
CA SER A 136 5.34 18.24 20.54
C SER A 136 5.19 19.70 20.12
N ALA A 137 4.02 20.27 20.38
CA ALA A 137 3.74 21.68 20.19
C ALA A 137 4.20 22.46 21.42
N ASP A 138 3.64 22.12 22.59
CA ASP A 138 3.93 22.73 23.89
C ASP A 138 3.67 21.70 24.99
N GLY A 139 4.73 21.09 25.54
CA GLY A 139 4.72 20.21 26.72
C GLY A 139 3.76 19.01 26.68
N ASP A 140 2.46 19.30 26.83
CA ASP A 140 1.35 18.35 26.91
C ASP A 140 0.54 18.21 25.59
N ASN A 141 0.77 19.08 24.61
CA ASN A 141 0.07 19.07 23.32
C ASN A 141 0.98 18.62 22.17
N TYR A 142 0.38 17.95 21.19
CA TYR A 142 1.04 17.45 19.99
C TYR A 142 0.36 17.95 18.72
N GLU A 143 1.17 18.30 17.71
CA GLU A 143 0.69 18.68 16.38
C GLU A 143 0.28 17.44 15.58
N PRO A 144 -0.99 17.34 15.13
CA PRO A 144 -1.43 16.21 14.32
C PRO A 144 -0.65 16.07 13.01
N VAL A 145 -0.30 14.83 12.64
CA VAL A 145 0.29 14.55 11.34
C VAL A 145 -0.80 14.69 10.27
N SER A 146 -0.57 15.52 9.26
CA SER A 146 -1.56 15.72 8.20
C SER A 146 -1.88 14.39 7.49
N LEU A 147 -3.13 14.19 7.05
CA LEU A 147 -3.51 13.01 6.29
C LEU A 147 -2.67 12.84 5.01
N GLN A 148 -2.19 13.93 4.40
CA GLN A 148 -1.30 13.87 3.24
C GLN A 148 0.08 13.32 3.60
N THR A 149 0.62 13.73 4.75
CA THR A 149 1.90 13.21 5.26
C THR A 149 1.77 11.74 5.65
N LEU A 150 0.68 11.35 6.32
CA LEU A 150 0.39 9.94 6.64
C LEU A 150 0.35 9.08 5.36
N SER A 151 -0.34 9.55 4.34
CA SER A 151 -0.40 8.91 3.02
C SER A 151 1.00 8.67 2.45
N LEU A 152 1.81 9.73 2.33
CA LEU A 152 3.15 9.66 1.76
C LEU A 152 4.02 8.62 2.49
N LEU A 153 4.09 8.72 3.82
CA LEU A 153 4.95 7.86 4.63
C LEU A 153 4.49 6.39 4.64
N ALA A 154 3.18 6.15 4.63
CA ALA A 154 2.62 4.80 4.57
C ALA A 154 2.86 4.16 3.20
N ARG A 155 2.67 4.91 2.10
CA ARG A 155 3.00 4.44 0.75
C ARG A 155 4.47 4.03 0.66
N ASP A 156 5.38 4.83 1.21
CA ASP A 156 6.80 4.48 1.21
C ASP A 156 7.09 3.16 1.91
N LYS A 157 6.43 2.89 3.04
CA LYS A 157 6.58 1.63 3.77
C LYS A 157 6.15 0.43 2.92
N ILE A 158 5.02 0.52 2.21
CA ILE A 158 4.57 -0.55 1.29
C ILE A 158 5.51 -0.68 0.08
N LEU A 159 5.90 0.44 -0.53
CA LEU A 159 6.76 0.47 -1.73
C LEU A 159 8.14 -0.15 -1.52
N LYS A 160 8.62 -0.26 -0.28
CA LYS A 160 9.86 -1.01 0.04
C LYS A 160 9.84 -2.42 -0.55
N ASN A 161 8.71 -3.13 -0.44
CA ASN A 161 8.58 -4.53 -0.87
C ASN A 161 7.66 -4.73 -2.07
N TYR A 162 6.91 -3.71 -2.47
CA TYR A 162 5.91 -3.79 -3.54
C TYR A 162 6.50 -4.08 -4.93
N TYR A 163 7.70 -3.59 -5.24
CA TYR A 163 8.37 -3.85 -6.52
C TYR A 163 9.56 -4.78 -6.38
N LYS A 164 9.70 -5.71 -7.33
CA LYS A 164 10.93 -6.49 -7.55
C LYS A 164 11.98 -5.64 -8.27
N ARG A 165 13.23 -6.14 -8.34
CA ARG A 165 14.37 -5.46 -9.01
C ARG A 165 14.04 -4.99 -10.44
N HIS A 166 13.29 -5.78 -11.21
CA HIS A 166 12.87 -5.45 -12.58
C HIS A 166 11.59 -4.59 -12.67
N ARG A 167 11.28 -3.79 -11.64
CA ARG A 167 10.12 -2.86 -11.61
C ARG A 167 8.73 -3.51 -11.78
N ARG A 168 8.62 -4.84 -11.68
CA ARG A 168 7.31 -5.51 -11.69
C ARG A 168 6.81 -5.65 -10.27
N ILE A 169 5.48 -5.64 -10.12
CA ILE A 169 4.82 -5.90 -8.84
C ILE A 169 5.31 -7.23 -8.26
N ASN A 170 5.59 -7.22 -6.97
CA ASN A 170 5.96 -8.36 -6.17
C ASN A 170 4.72 -9.10 -5.67
N ASP A 171 4.15 -9.96 -6.51
CA ASP A 171 2.93 -10.71 -6.15
C ASP A 171 3.10 -11.57 -4.91
N ALA A 172 4.30 -12.09 -4.63
CA ALA A 172 4.54 -12.85 -3.40
C ALA A 172 4.30 -11.99 -2.15
N TYR A 173 4.75 -10.73 -2.17
CA TYR A 173 4.49 -9.78 -1.09
C TYR A 173 2.99 -9.52 -0.93
N VAL A 174 2.29 -9.14 -2.02
CA VAL A 174 0.85 -8.82 -1.96
C VAL A 174 -0.01 -10.03 -1.60
N ASN A 175 0.28 -11.20 -2.18
CA ASN A 175 -0.55 -12.39 -1.98
C ASN A 175 -0.31 -13.03 -0.60
N SER A 176 0.89 -12.89 -0.01
CA SER A 176 1.20 -13.52 1.29
C SER A 176 0.36 -13.01 2.47
N ALA A 177 -0.20 -11.79 2.37
CA ALA A 177 -1.12 -11.28 3.39
C ALA A 177 -2.45 -12.04 3.43
N TYR A 178 -2.89 -12.63 2.31
CA TYR A 178 -4.10 -13.43 2.27
C TYR A 178 -3.82 -14.85 2.77
N ASN A 179 -4.05 -15.06 4.06
CA ASN A 179 -3.80 -16.32 4.75
C ASN A 179 -4.89 -16.60 5.80
N ASP A 180 -4.86 -17.79 6.40
CA ASP A 180 -5.88 -18.22 7.36
C ASP A 180 -5.96 -17.34 8.60
N ARG A 181 -4.83 -16.75 9.02
CA ARG A 181 -4.81 -15.78 10.11
C ARG A 181 -5.61 -14.53 9.76
N LEU A 182 -5.43 -13.96 8.57
CA LEU A 182 -6.20 -12.80 8.12
C LEU A 182 -7.72 -13.09 8.15
N LYS A 183 -8.12 -14.26 7.65
CA LYS A 183 -9.53 -14.69 7.64
C LYS A 183 -10.10 -14.82 9.05
N LYS A 184 -9.40 -15.55 9.92
CA LYS A 184 -9.79 -15.76 11.31
C LYS A 184 -9.89 -14.45 12.10
N GLU A 185 -8.92 -13.56 11.93
CA GLU A 185 -8.94 -12.25 12.61
C GLU A 185 -10.07 -11.34 12.10
N GLN A 186 -10.41 -11.44 10.81
CA GLN A 186 -11.56 -10.75 10.25
C GLN A 186 -12.88 -11.31 10.79
N GLU A 187 -13.03 -12.62 10.89
CA GLU A 187 -14.19 -13.25 11.54
C GLU A 187 -14.32 -12.78 12.99
N ASN A 188 -13.23 -12.80 13.76
CA ASN A 188 -13.22 -12.29 15.14
C ASN A 188 -13.64 -10.82 15.21
N PHE A 189 -13.13 -9.98 14.31
CA PHE A 189 -13.48 -8.56 14.24
C PHE A 189 -14.97 -8.34 13.98
N LEU A 190 -15.60 -9.14 13.10
CA LEU A 190 -17.02 -9.00 12.77
C LEU A 190 -17.94 -9.46 13.91
N HIS A 191 -17.47 -10.32 14.82
CA HIS A 191 -18.27 -10.85 15.94
C HIS A 191 -18.05 -10.12 17.27
N LYS A 192 -17.00 -9.29 17.39
CA LYS A 192 -16.75 -8.48 18.58
C LYS A 192 -17.62 -7.21 18.55
N LYS A 193 -18.63 -7.20 19.42
CA LYS A 193 -19.43 -6.01 19.74
C LYS A 193 -18.85 -5.29 20.95
#